data_AF-A0AAD9G601-F1
#
_entry.id   AF-A0AAD9G601-F1
#
_cell.length_a   1.000
_cell.length_b   1.000
_cell.length_c   1.000
_cell.angle_alpha   90.00
_cell.angle_beta   90.00
_cell.angle_gamma   90.00
#
_symmetry.space_group_name_H-M   'P 1'
#
loop_
_entity.id
_entity.type
_entity.pdbx_description
1 polymer ?
#
loop_
_entity_poly.entity_id
_entity_poly.type
_entity_poly.pdbx_seq_one_letter_code
_entity_poly.pdbx_strand_id
1 'polypeptide(L)'
;MNDPIQSKQDTQATQWKRKALKSLDRAELVFGDARRFFRFLQFLEMADIFRHVREPARSVRVLRRLRILCFFFFYLTENYVVLCTRVFGVSPREPLMRKLRRSCNGFWLLSILLAFPLDHMLSRGTMFSTVKKLLDLPVASAGFSGYRLNDGLFGALGLASAQIGLYTRYLDVMTKFKKHHLKQLSAIPDVA
;
A
#
# COMPACT_ATOMS: atom_id res chain seq x y z
N MET A 1 34.94 -37.58 19.09
CA MET A 1 33.62 -38.24 18.97
C MET A 1 32.58 -37.14 18.89
N ASN A 2 31.97 -36.92 17.72
CA ASN A 2 30.85 -35.98 17.58
C ASN A 2 29.57 -36.71 17.99
N ASP A 3 28.81 -36.13 18.91
CA ASP A 3 27.57 -36.72 19.41
C ASP A 3 26.49 -36.80 18.31
N PRO A 4 25.95 -38.00 18.03
CA PRO A 4 24.95 -38.20 16.98
C PRO A 4 23.63 -37.43 17.24
N ILE A 5 23.38 -36.99 18.48
CA ILE A 5 22.23 -36.19 18.88
C ILE A 5 22.32 -34.76 18.31
N GLN A 6 23.53 -34.18 18.29
CA GLN A 6 23.77 -32.82 17.80
C GLN A 6 23.59 -32.73 16.28
N SER A 7 24.02 -33.77 15.55
CA SER A 7 23.82 -33.88 14.09
C SER A 7 22.34 -33.97 13.68
N LYS A 8 21.48 -34.61 14.48
CA LYS A 8 20.03 -34.73 14.21
C LYS A 8 19.29 -33.42 14.49
N GLN A 9 19.66 -32.70 15.55
CA GLN A 9 19.08 -31.39 15.88
C GLN A 9 19.44 -30.33 14.84
N ASP A 10 20.69 -30.30 14.36
CA ASP A 10 21.10 -29.37 13.30
C ASP A 10 20.40 -29.68 11.96
N THR A 11 20.18 -30.97 11.66
CA THR A 11 19.45 -31.39 10.45
C THR A 11 17.97 -30.99 10.53
N GLN A 12 17.31 -31.17 11.68
CA GLN A 12 15.93 -30.74 11.89
C GLN A 12 15.79 -29.21 11.86
N ALA A 13 16.69 -28.47 12.52
CA ALA A 13 16.69 -27.00 12.51
C ALA A 13 16.86 -26.45 11.09
N THR A 14 17.73 -27.07 10.29
CA THR A 14 17.97 -26.68 8.90
C THR A 14 16.76 -26.99 8.00
N GLN A 15 16.08 -28.12 8.22
CA GLN A 15 14.84 -28.46 7.51
C GLN A 15 13.69 -27.51 7.86
N TRP A 16 13.53 -27.13 9.13
CA TRP A 16 12.54 -26.14 9.57
C TRP A 16 12.80 -24.77 8.97
N LYS A 17 14.05 -24.29 8.99
CA LYS A 17 14.44 -23.04 8.32
C LYS A 17 14.09 -23.08 6.83
N ARG A 18 14.41 -24.17 6.13
CA ARG A 18 14.13 -24.32 4.70
C ARG A 18 12.63 -24.38 4.39
N LYS A 19 11.82 -25.02 5.24
CA LYS A 19 10.35 -25.02 5.14
C LYS A 19 9.78 -23.62 5.39
N ALA A 20 10.24 -22.93 6.43
CA ALA A 20 9.81 -21.57 6.74
C ALA A 20 10.11 -20.60 5.59
N LEU A 21 11.31 -20.66 5.00
CA LEU A 21 11.70 -19.84 3.85
C LEU A 21 10.80 -20.11 2.63
N LYS A 22 10.50 -21.38 2.32
CA LYS A 22 9.57 -21.73 1.22
C LYS A 22 8.15 -21.21 1.46
N SER A 23 7.67 -21.27 2.71
CA SER A 23 6.37 -20.72 3.07
C SER A 23 6.33 -19.20 2.97
N LEU A 24 7.40 -18.52 3.39
CA LEU A 24 7.55 -17.07 3.27
C LEU A 24 7.57 -16.63 1.81
N ASP A 25 8.29 -17.34 0.94
CA ASP A 25 8.36 -17.06 -0.50
C ASP A 25 6.98 -17.19 -1.18
N ARG A 26 6.22 -18.25 -0.83
CA ARG A 26 4.82 -18.39 -1.28
C ARG A 26 3.91 -17.29 -0.76
N ALA A 27 4.06 -16.90 0.51
CA ALA A 27 3.28 -15.82 1.09
C ALA A 27 3.60 -14.49 0.37
N GLU A 28 4.87 -14.22 0.08
CA GLU A 28 5.30 -13.02 -0.65
C GLU A 28 4.64 -12.93 -2.03
N LEU A 29 4.56 -14.04 -2.77
CA LEU A 29 3.85 -14.10 -4.05
C LEU A 29 2.37 -13.76 -3.91
N VAL A 30 1.67 -14.41 -2.98
CA VAL A 30 0.23 -14.17 -2.75
C VAL A 30 -0.04 -12.73 -2.31
N PHE A 31 0.78 -12.20 -1.40
CA PHE A 31 0.68 -10.79 -0.97
C PHE A 31 1.02 -9.82 -2.11
N GLY A 32 1.94 -10.19 -3.00
CA GLY A 32 2.26 -9.43 -4.21
C GLY A 32 1.06 -9.30 -5.13
N ASP A 33 0.37 -10.40 -5.42
CA ASP A 33 -0.81 -10.42 -6.29
C ASP A 33 -2.01 -9.72 -5.62
N ALA A 34 -2.24 -9.97 -4.33
CA ALA A 34 -3.26 -9.29 -3.56
C ALA A 34 -3.04 -7.76 -3.54
N ARG A 35 -1.78 -7.31 -3.41
CA ARG A 35 -1.43 -5.89 -3.45
C ARG A 35 -1.71 -5.26 -4.82
N ARG A 36 -1.43 -5.97 -5.91
CA ARG A 36 -1.76 -5.51 -7.28
C ARG A 36 -3.27 -5.39 -7.47
N PHE A 37 -4.03 -6.41 -7.06
CA PHE A 37 -5.49 -6.38 -7.12
C PHE A 37 -6.08 -5.23 -6.29
N PHE A 38 -5.58 -5.03 -5.07
CA PHE A 38 -5.99 -3.93 -4.22
C PHE A 38 -5.70 -2.56 -4.86
N ARG A 39 -4.52 -2.38 -5.47
CA ARG A 39 -4.19 -1.15 -6.20
C ARG A 39 -5.09 -0.92 -7.41
N PHE A 40 -5.50 -1.98 -8.10
CA PHE A 40 -6.48 -1.88 -9.19
C PHE A 40 -7.84 -1.43 -8.66
N LEU A 41 -8.33 -2.00 -7.56
CA LEU A 41 -9.57 -1.51 -6.92
C LEU A 41 -9.45 -0.04 -6.48
N GLN A 42 -8.31 0.35 -5.91
CA GLN A 42 -8.04 1.75 -5.56
C GLN A 42 -8.03 2.65 -6.80
N PHE A 43 -7.49 2.17 -7.93
CA PHE A 43 -7.50 2.90 -9.19
C PHE A 43 -8.94 3.17 -9.66
N LEU A 44 -9.80 2.15 -9.64
CA LEU A 44 -11.21 2.31 -9.98
C LEU A 44 -11.92 3.29 -9.05
N GLU A 45 -11.69 3.18 -7.73
CA GLU A 45 -12.24 4.11 -6.73
C GLU A 45 -11.78 5.54 -7.01
N MET A 46 -10.49 5.75 -7.30
CA MET A 46 -9.94 7.09 -7.59
C MET A 46 -10.44 7.66 -8.92
N ALA A 47 -10.66 6.82 -9.93
CA ALA A 47 -11.22 7.23 -11.22
C ALA A 47 -12.67 7.71 -11.07
N ASP A 48 -13.47 6.99 -10.28
CA ASP A 48 -14.84 7.41 -9.96
C ASP A 48 -14.86 8.73 -9.18
N ILE A 49 -14.02 8.84 -8.15
CA ILE A 49 -13.86 10.08 -7.37
C ILE A 49 -13.46 11.24 -8.28
N PHE A 50 -12.54 11.03 -9.24
CA PHE A 50 -12.08 12.08 -10.15
C PHE A 50 -13.23 12.69 -10.96
N ARG A 51 -14.16 11.85 -11.42
CA ARG A 51 -15.34 12.26 -12.18
C ARG A 51 -16.34 13.03 -11.30
N HIS A 52 -16.40 12.71 -10.00
CA HIS A 52 -17.39 13.23 -9.06
C HIS A 52 -16.82 14.18 -7.99
N VAL A 53 -15.66 14.81 -8.23
CA VAL A 53 -15.05 15.82 -7.33
C VAL A 53 -15.99 17.03 -7.21
N ARG A 54 -16.72 17.12 -6.09
CA ARG A 54 -17.71 18.18 -5.80
C ARG A 54 -17.38 19.02 -4.57
N GLU A 55 -16.12 19.10 -4.12
CA GLU A 55 -15.82 19.94 -2.95
C GLU A 55 -16.09 21.43 -3.23
N PRO A 56 -16.61 22.17 -2.24
CA PRO A 56 -16.91 23.59 -2.42
C PRO A 56 -15.65 24.43 -2.64
N ALA A 57 -14.58 24.14 -1.90
CA ALA A 57 -13.31 24.85 -1.99
C ALA A 57 -12.46 24.42 -3.21
N ARG A 58 -12.07 25.38 -4.06
CA ARG A 58 -11.24 25.14 -5.26
C ARG A 58 -9.91 24.47 -4.93
N SER A 59 -9.24 24.91 -3.87
CA SER A 59 -7.97 24.37 -3.38
C SER A 59 -8.06 22.88 -3.04
N VAL A 60 -9.14 22.47 -2.36
CA VAL A 60 -9.40 21.06 -2.02
C VAL A 60 -9.63 20.23 -3.29
N ARG A 61 -10.40 20.76 -4.26
CA ARG A 61 -10.61 20.08 -5.55
C ARG A 61 -9.30 19.86 -6.30
N VAL A 62 -8.45 20.88 -6.37
CA VAL A 62 -7.15 20.81 -7.05
C VAL A 62 -6.22 19.81 -6.36
N LEU A 63 -6.07 19.89 -5.04
CA LEU A 63 -5.25 18.95 -4.26
C LEU A 63 -5.72 17.51 -4.44
N ARG A 64 -7.04 17.27 -4.41
CA ARG A 64 -7.59 15.93 -4.63
C ARG A 64 -7.30 15.44 -6.04
N ARG A 65 -7.57 16.25 -7.07
CA ARG A 65 -7.30 15.88 -8.47
C ARG A 65 -5.81 15.60 -8.69
N LEU A 66 -4.93 16.43 -8.15
CA LEU A 66 -3.49 16.24 -8.25
C LEU A 66 -3.05 14.94 -7.56
N ARG A 67 -3.59 14.64 -6.38
CA ARG A 67 -3.33 13.36 -5.69
C ARG A 67 -3.81 12.16 -6.51
N ILE A 68 -4.98 12.25 -7.13
CA ILE A 68 -5.49 11.20 -8.03
C ILE A 68 -4.57 11.03 -9.25
N LEU A 69 -4.11 12.12 -9.86
CA LEU A 69 -3.16 12.07 -10.97
C LEU A 69 -1.82 11.45 -10.55
N CYS A 70 -1.31 11.78 -9.36
CA CYS A 70 -0.11 11.14 -8.81
C CYS A 70 -0.32 9.62 -8.66
N PHE A 71 -1.49 9.20 -8.14
CA PHE A 71 -1.82 7.78 -8.04
C PHE A 71 -1.94 7.11 -9.42
N PHE A 72 -2.52 7.80 -10.41
CA PHE A 72 -2.62 7.33 -11.79
C PHE A 72 -1.23 7.07 -12.37
N PHE A 73 -0.31 8.04 -12.29
CA PHE A 73 1.05 7.87 -12.83
C PHE A 73 1.87 6.86 -12.04
N PHE A 74 1.69 6.78 -10.72
CA PHE A 74 2.25 5.72 -9.90
C PHE A 74 1.81 4.34 -10.40
N TYR A 75 0.51 4.12 -10.55
CA TYR A 75 -0.06 2.86 -11.03
C TYR A 75 0.40 2.53 -12.45
N LEU A 76 0.39 3.50 -13.37
CA LEU A 76 0.84 3.33 -14.75
C LEU A 76 2.32 2.92 -14.80
N THR A 77 3.18 3.65 -14.09
CA THR A 77 4.63 3.40 -14.08
C THR A 77 4.95 2.05 -13.43
N GLU A 78 4.23 1.68 -12.37
CA GLU A 78 4.37 0.38 -11.74
C GLU A 78 4.03 -0.77 -12.70
N ASN A 79 2.88 -0.70 -13.38
CA ASN A 79 2.49 -1.73 -14.35
C ASN A 79 3.43 -1.77 -15.54
N TYR A 80 3.93 -0.63 -15.98
CA TYR A 80 4.93 -0.55 -17.06
C TYR A 80 6.25 -1.22 -16.65
N VAL A 81 6.75 -1.01 -15.43
CA VAL A 81 7.94 -1.71 -14.91
C VAL A 81 7.72 -3.22 -14.85
N VAL A 82 6.52 -3.66 -14.45
CA VAL A 82 6.17 -5.09 -14.44
C VAL A 82 6.15 -5.64 -15.86
N LEU A 83 5.55 -4.93 -16.82
CA LEU A 83 5.51 -5.33 -18.23
C LEU A 83 6.93 -5.47 -18.80
N CYS A 84 7.80 -4.47 -18.60
CA CYS A 84 9.19 -4.51 -19.04
C CYS A 84 9.95 -5.71 -18.47
N THR A 85 9.82 -5.96 -17.16
CA THR A 85 10.60 -7.00 -16.49
C THR A 85 10.06 -8.42 -16.70
N ARG A 86 8.74 -8.60 -16.75
CA ARG A 86 8.10 -9.94 -16.82
C ARG A 86 7.75 -10.38 -18.23
N VAL A 87 7.34 -9.46 -19.09
CA VAL A 87 6.91 -9.78 -20.47
C VAL A 87 8.05 -9.57 -21.45
N PHE A 88 8.71 -8.41 -21.39
CA PHE A 88 9.81 -8.10 -22.30
C PHE A 88 11.18 -8.61 -21.82
N GLY A 89 11.26 -9.18 -20.61
CA GLY A 89 12.51 -9.75 -20.08
C GLY A 89 13.62 -8.73 -19.82
N VAL A 90 13.29 -7.43 -19.77
CA VAL A 90 14.25 -6.34 -19.58
C VAL A 90 14.90 -6.45 -18.20
N SER A 91 16.22 -6.31 -18.15
CA SER A 91 16.95 -6.48 -16.90
C SER A 91 16.57 -5.39 -15.90
N PRO A 92 16.21 -5.74 -14.65
CA PRO A 92 15.85 -4.75 -13.62
C PRO A 92 17.01 -3.82 -13.24
N ARG A 93 18.24 -4.13 -13.69
CA ARG A 93 19.45 -3.33 -13.42
C ARG A 93 19.67 -2.22 -14.45
N GLU A 94 18.94 -2.21 -15.56
CA GLU A 94 19.09 -1.23 -16.63
C GLU A 94 18.80 0.21 -16.18
N PRO A 95 19.46 1.21 -16.78
CA PRO A 95 19.30 2.61 -16.40
C PRO A 95 17.86 3.10 -16.60
N LEU A 96 17.16 2.61 -17.63
CA LEU A 96 15.74 2.92 -17.85
C LEU A 96 14.87 2.38 -16.70
N MET A 97 15.10 1.13 -16.27
CA MET A 97 14.35 0.52 -15.16
C MET A 97 14.57 1.26 -13.83
N ARG A 98 15.79 1.74 -13.58
CA ARG A 98 16.08 2.59 -12.41
C ARG A 98 15.32 3.90 -12.47
N LYS A 99 15.30 4.58 -13.61
CA LYS A 99 14.54 5.82 -13.80
C LYS A 99 13.04 5.60 -13.58
N LEU A 100 12.47 4.55 -14.15
CA LEU A 100 11.04 4.23 -13.97
C LEU A 100 10.69 3.89 -12.52
N ARG A 101 11.51 3.09 -11.84
CA ARG A 101 11.32 2.80 -10.40
C ARG A 101 11.41 4.07 -9.56
N ARG A 102 12.37 4.95 -9.87
CA ARG A 102 12.52 6.25 -9.21
C ARG A 102 11.29 7.14 -9.44
N SER A 103 10.79 7.23 -10.67
CA SER A 103 9.57 7.98 -11.01
C SER A 103 8.35 7.41 -10.29
N CYS A 104 8.19 6.08 -10.27
CA CYS A 104 7.14 5.40 -9.53
C CYS A 104 7.16 5.79 -8.04
N ASN A 105 8.31 5.66 -7.38
CA ASN A 105 8.48 6.08 -5.99
C ASN A 105 8.27 7.59 -5.78
N GLY A 106 8.65 8.41 -6.76
CA GLY A 106 8.40 9.85 -6.75
C GLY A 106 6.91 10.20 -6.77
N PHE A 107 6.12 9.55 -7.63
CA PHE A 107 4.67 9.73 -7.65
C PHE A 107 3.99 9.23 -6.38
N TRP A 108 4.50 8.13 -5.81
CA TRP A 108 4.02 7.64 -4.52
C TRP A 108 4.32 8.64 -3.39
N LEU A 109 5.55 9.16 -3.32
CA LEU A 109 5.95 10.18 -2.36
C LEU A 109 5.11 11.45 -2.49
N LEU A 110 4.92 11.95 -3.72
CA LEU A 110 4.12 13.14 -3.98
C LEU A 110 2.66 12.94 -3.57
N SER A 111 2.09 11.75 -3.82
CA SER A 111 0.75 11.38 -3.35
C SER A 111 0.63 11.41 -1.82
N ILE A 112 1.65 10.94 -1.09
CA ILE A 112 1.71 11.02 0.38
C ILE A 112 1.79 12.48 0.84
N LEU A 113 2.67 13.28 0.25
CA LEU A 113 2.85 14.69 0.59
C LEU A 113 1.57 15.50 0.37
N LEU A 114 0.86 15.27 -0.73
CA LEU A 114 -0.43 15.91 -1.02
C LEU A 114 -1.55 15.46 -0.08
N ALA A 115 -1.41 14.30 0.55
CA ALA A 115 -2.40 13.80 1.49
C ALA A 115 -2.38 14.54 2.84
N PHE A 116 -1.28 15.19 3.24
CA PHE A 116 -1.23 15.98 4.47
C PHE A 116 -2.10 17.25 4.43
N PRO A 117 -1.90 18.19 3.48
CA PRO A 117 -2.73 19.38 3.41
C PRO A 117 -4.18 19.03 3.11
N LEU A 118 -4.44 18.00 2.30
CA LEU A 118 -5.80 17.58 1.98
C LEU A 118 -6.56 17.06 3.21
N ASP A 119 -5.92 16.24 4.06
CA ASP A 119 -6.56 15.75 5.29
C ASP A 119 -6.80 16.87 6.30
N HIS A 120 -5.88 17.84 6.37
CA HIS A 120 -6.04 19.03 7.21
C HIS A 120 -7.23 19.87 6.76
N MET A 121 -7.32 20.20 5.47
CA MET A 121 -8.41 21.02 4.90
C MET A 121 -9.78 20.34 4.95
N LEU A 122 -9.82 19.01 4.94
CA LEU A 122 -11.06 18.25 5.05
C LEU A 122 -11.43 17.92 6.50
N SER A 123 -10.59 18.28 7.48
CA SER A 123 -10.73 17.87 8.89
C SER A 123 -10.91 16.36 9.03
N ARG A 124 -10.28 15.57 8.14
CA ARG A 124 -10.39 14.10 8.06
C ARG A 124 -9.15 13.37 8.60
N GLY A 125 -8.14 14.11 9.03
CA GLY A 125 -6.91 13.52 9.58
C GLY A 125 -7.15 12.85 10.92
N THR A 126 -7.29 11.52 10.94
CA THR A 126 -7.19 10.74 12.18
C THR A 126 -5.72 10.54 12.54
N MET A 127 -5.39 10.43 13.83
CA MET A 127 -4.03 10.12 14.32
C MET A 127 -3.42 8.93 13.58
N PHE A 128 -4.20 7.86 13.38
CA PHE A 128 -3.77 6.66 12.64
C PHE A 128 -3.48 6.93 11.15
N SER A 129 -4.28 7.75 10.47
CA SER A 129 -4.02 8.16 9.08
C SER A 129 -2.69 8.91 8.96
N THR A 130 -2.43 9.83 9.90
CA THR A 130 -1.18 10.60 9.95
C THR A 130 0.02 9.71 10.24
N VAL A 131 -0.07 8.83 11.24
CA VAL A 131 1.02 7.89 11.57
C VAL A 131 1.33 6.98 10.39
N LYS A 132 0.31 6.46 9.70
CA LYS A 132 0.51 5.66 8.48
C LYS A 132 1.33 6.42 7.43
N LYS A 133 0.96 7.67 7.14
CA LYS A 133 1.68 8.50 6.16
C LYS A 133 3.12 8.78 6.60
N LEU A 134 3.36 9.00 7.89
CA LEU A 134 4.70 9.20 8.43
C LEU A 134 5.57 7.96 8.33
N LEU A 135 5.00 6.75 8.46
CA LEU A 135 5.70 5.49 8.25
C LEU A 135 6.02 5.24 6.77
N ASP A 136 5.12 5.64 5.86
CA ASP A 136 5.31 5.50 4.41
C ASP A 136 6.32 6.54 3.84
N LEU A 137 6.44 7.71 4.47
CA LEU A 137 7.30 8.81 4.02
C LEU A 137 8.79 8.44 3.88
N PRO A 138 9.47 7.83 4.88
CA PRO A 138 10.87 7.42 4.74
C PRO A 138 11.04 6.31 3.70
N VAL A 139 10.04 5.45 3.54
CA VAL A 139 10.07 4.37 2.55
C VAL A 139 10.02 4.93 1.13
N ALA A 140 9.09 5.85 0.88
CA ALA A 140 8.94 6.50 -0.41
C ALA A 140 10.13 7.44 -0.73
N SER A 141 10.68 8.14 0.26
CA SER A 141 11.82 9.04 0.08
C SER A 141 13.12 8.28 -0.25
N ALA A 142 13.37 7.14 0.41
CA ALA A 142 14.50 6.27 0.09
C ALA A 142 14.35 5.66 -1.32
N GLY A 143 13.14 5.21 -1.67
CA GLY A 143 12.84 4.70 -3.00
C GLY A 143 13.02 5.74 -4.10
N PHE A 144 12.76 7.02 -3.81
CA PHE A 144 12.96 8.13 -4.74
C PHE A 144 14.43 8.59 -4.84
N SER A 145 15.17 8.58 -3.73
CA SER A 145 16.59 8.96 -3.71
C SER A 145 17.51 7.86 -4.23
N GLY A 146 17.05 6.60 -4.20
CA GLY A 146 17.87 5.44 -4.57
C GLY A 146 18.81 5.00 -3.45
N TYR A 147 18.63 5.51 -2.23
CA TYR A 147 19.39 5.05 -1.07
C TYR A 147 18.98 3.61 -0.70
N ARG A 148 19.99 2.77 -0.49
CA ARG A 148 19.80 1.40 -0.02
C ARG A 148 19.77 1.44 1.50
N LEU A 149 18.58 1.28 2.08
CA LEU A 149 18.40 1.18 3.51
C LEU A 149 18.27 -0.29 3.92
N ASN A 150 18.34 -0.57 5.23
CA ASN A 150 18.23 -1.91 5.76
C ASN A 150 16.86 -2.53 5.38
N ASP A 151 16.89 -3.61 4.59
CA ASP A 151 15.71 -4.31 4.09
C ASP A 151 14.77 -4.77 5.21
N GLY A 152 15.33 -5.12 6.39
CA GLY A 152 14.54 -5.51 7.57
C GLY A 152 13.74 -4.36 8.17
N LEU A 153 14.32 -3.15 8.23
CA LEU A 153 13.65 -1.95 8.73
C LEU A 153 12.57 -1.49 7.75
N PHE A 154 12.81 -1.59 6.45
CA PHE A 154 11.83 -1.31 5.40
C PHE A 154 10.68 -2.30 5.42
N GLY A 155 10.97 -3.59 5.62
CA GLY A 155 9.97 -4.62 5.84
C GLY A 155 9.10 -4.32 7.05
N ALA A 156 9.70 -3.95 8.19
CA ALA A 156 8.98 -3.61 9.41
C ALA A 156 8.10 -2.36 9.26
N LEU A 157 8.63 -1.29 8.65
CA LEU A 157 7.86 -0.06 8.36
C LEU A 157 6.69 -0.34 7.42
N GLY A 158 6.93 -1.13 6.37
CA GLY A 158 5.89 -1.56 5.43
C GLY A 158 4.80 -2.38 6.10
N LEU A 159 5.16 -3.32 6.97
CA LEU A 159 4.21 -4.13 7.74
C LEU A 159 3.40 -3.28 8.72
N ALA A 160 4.05 -2.39 9.47
CA ALA A 160 3.36 -1.49 10.41
C ALA A 160 2.37 -0.57 9.67
N SER A 161 2.79 0.03 8.54
CA SER A 161 1.92 0.84 7.70
C SER A 161 0.74 0.03 7.11
N ALA A 162 1.00 -1.19 6.67
CA ALA A 162 -0.05 -2.07 6.15
C ALA A 162 -1.08 -2.42 7.22
N GLN A 163 -0.63 -2.75 8.43
CA GLN A 163 -1.52 -3.07 9.55
C GLN A 163 -2.41 -1.89 9.95
N ILE A 164 -1.84 -0.68 10.04
CA ILE A 164 -2.61 0.54 10.31
C ILE A 164 -3.61 0.81 9.18
N GLY A 165 -3.21 0.59 7.92
CA GLY A 165 -4.11 0.74 6.77
C GLY A 165 -5.29 -0.24 6.80
N LEU A 166 -5.04 -1.49 7.18
CA LEU A 166 -6.07 -2.51 7.29
C LEU A 166 -7.05 -2.19 8.43
N TYR A 167 -6.52 -1.78 9.59
CA TYR A 167 -7.33 -1.37 10.73
C TYR A 167 -8.21 -0.16 10.44
N THR A 168 -7.63 0.89 9.83
CA THR A 168 -8.39 2.10 9.46
C THR A 168 -9.48 1.81 8.42
N ARG A 169 -9.20 0.98 7.41
CA ARG A 169 -10.23 0.56 6.43
C ARG A 169 -11.32 -0.28 7.07
N TYR A 170 -10.98 -1.19 7.98
CA TYR A 170 -11.96 -1.97 8.73
C TYR A 170 -12.91 -1.06 9.53
N LEU A 171 -12.36 -0.08 10.27
CA LEU A 171 -13.18 0.88 11.00
C LEU A 171 -14.12 1.68 10.09
N ASP A 172 -13.63 2.16 8.95
CA ASP A 172 -14.44 2.88 7.97
C ASP A 172 -15.60 2.02 7.44
N VAL A 173 -15.31 0.76 7.07
CA VAL A 173 -16.33 -0.19 6.59
C VAL A 173 -17.35 -0.47 7.68
N MET A 174 -16.92 -0.80 8.89
CA MET A 174 -17.82 -1.07 10.00
C MET A 174 -18.69 0.13 10.36
N THR A 175 -18.14 1.34 10.29
CA THR A 175 -18.89 2.57 10.55
C THR A 175 -19.94 2.83 9.46
N LYS A 176 -19.59 2.62 8.18
CA LYS A 176 -20.55 2.70 7.07
C LYS A 176 -21.62 1.64 7.17
N PHE A 177 -21.25 0.40 7.49
CA PHE A 177 -22.16 -0.72 7.68
C PHE A 177 -23.15 -0.45 8.81
N LYS A 178 -22.67 0.00 9.98
CA LYS A 178 -23.52 0.38 11.12
C LYS A 178 -24.49 1.52 10.75
N LYS A 179 -24.02 2.56 10.03
CA LYS A 179 -24.88 3.65 9.56
C LYS A 179 -25.94 3.17 8.56
N HIS A 180 -25.60 2.25 7.67
CA HIS A 180 -26.54 1.68 6.70
C HIS A 180 -27.59 0.81 7.38
N HIS A 181 -27.17 -0.06 8.30
CA HIS A 181 -28.09 -0.89 9.09
C HIS A 181 -29.02 -0.05 9.95
N LEU A 182 -28.51 1.00 10.61
CA LEU A 182 -29.35 1.91 11.40
C LEU A 182 -30.37 2.65 10.52
N LYS A 183 -29.98 3.07 9.30
CA LYS A 183 -30.92 3.67 8.33
C LYS A 183 -31.99 2.70 7.84
N GLN A 184 -31.64 1.43 7.66
CA GLN A 184 -32.60 0.39 7.28
C GLN A 184 -33.55 0.04 8.43
N LEU A 185 -33.05 -0.01 9.67
CA LEU A 185 -33.87 -0.22 10.87
C LEU A 185 -34.84 0.95 11.11
N SER A 186 -34.42 2.19 10.87
CA SER A 186 -35.32 3.37 10.93
C SER A 186 -36.30 3.47 9.75
N ALA A 187 -36.14 2.63 8.72
CA ALA A 187 -37.03 2.56 7.56
C ALA A 187 -38.02 1.39 7.64
N ILE A 188 -37.99 0.60 8.72
CA ILE A 188 -39.06 -0.33 9.07
C ILE A 188 -40.16 0.55 9.70
N PRO A 189 -41.32 0.74 9.05
CA PRO A 189 -42.43 1.44 9.69
C PRO A 189 -42.83 0.64 10.93
N ASP A 190 -43.12 1.33 12.03
CA ASP A 190 -43.75 0.70 13.19
C ASP A 190 -45.02 0.00 12.71
N VAL A 191 -44.97 -1.34 12.63
CA VAL A 191 -46.15 -2.14 12.37
C VAL A 191 -46.84 -2.31 13.71
N ALA A 192 -47.87 -1.46 13.89
CA ALA A 192 -48.95 -1.48 14.88
C ALA A 192 -48.60 -1.19 16.34
#